data_AF-A0A3B6RMD2-F1
#
_entry.id   AF-A0A3B6RMD2-F1
#
_cell.length_a   1.000
_cell.length_b   1.000
_cell.length_c   1.000
_cell.angle_alpha   90.00
_cell.angle_beta   90.00
_cell.angle_gamma   90.00
#
_symmetry.space_group_name_H-M   'P 1'
#
loop_
_entity.id
_entity.type
_entity.pdbx_description
1 polymer ?
#
loop_
_entity_poly.entity_id
_entity_poly.type
_entity_poly.pdbx_seq_one_letter_code
_entity_poly.pdbx_strand_id
1 'polypeptide(L)'
;MANTTKVAAIFGVLVLLQVSCAAGRHVQVKDSGERVHDAPAVMSLTDFHSGPAACDGKSHSNDLLLASLTSAWYGGGIRCGKMIRIVTTRGVAVEAMVVEECDIEQGCGEHEISTSAAVWKALGVDVGIGELPVTWSDLD
;
A
#
# COMPACT_ATOMS: atom_id res chain seq x y z
N MET A 1 2.21 -10.87 -88.53
CA MET A 1 3.31 -10.39 -87.64
C MET A 1 2.80 -10.59 -86.23
N ALA A 2 3.21 -11.65 -85.52
CA ALA A 2 4.40 -11.66 -84.66
C ALA A 2 4.37 -10.43 -83.73
N ASN A 3 4.31 -10.51 -82.41
CA ASN A 3 5.13 -11.36 -81.55
C ASN A 3 4.84 -11.16 -80.04
N THR A 4 5.04 -12.25 -79.30
CA THR A 4 5.64 -12.35 -77.94
C THR A 4 4.94 -11.81 -76.69
N THR A 5 4.27 -12.73 -76.00
CA THR A 5 4.63 -13.35 -74.69
C THR A 5 5.34 -12.51 -73.61
N LYS A 6 4.80 -12.51 -72.38
CA LYS A 6 5.40 -13.06 -71.12
C LYS A 6 4.50 -12.71 -69.92
N VAL A 7 3.81 -13.71 -69.36
CA VAL A 7 4.11 -14.44 -68.10
C VAL A 7 4.06 -13.56 -66.85
N ALA A 8 3.12 -13.95 -65.98
CA ALA A 8 2.84 -13.41 -64.65
C ALA A 8 3.99 -13.61 -63.66
N ALA A 9 4.14 -12.67 -62.72
CA ALA A 9 4.77 -12.91 -61.44
C ALA A 9 4.07 -12.06 -60.37
N ILE A 10 3.32 -12.74 -59.53
CA ILE A 10 2.71 -12.26 -58.30
C ILE A 10 3.83 -11.85 -57.36
N PHE A 11 3.97 -10.56 -57.04
CA PHE A 11 4.67 -10.12 -55.86
C PHE A 11 3.62 -9.61 -54.87
N GLY A 12 3.10 -10.54 -54.08
CA GLY A 12 2.31 -10.23 -52.90
C GLY A 12 3.18 -9.44 -51.93
N VAL A 13 2.93 -8.14 -51.84
CA VAL A 13 3.50 -7.30 -50.80
C VAL A 13 2.66 -7.55 -49.55
N LEU A 14 3.09 -8.53 -48.75
CA LEU A 14 2.69 -8.67 -47.35
C LEU A 14 3.19 -7.43 -46.60
N VAL A 15 2.29 -6.45 -46.44
CA VAL A 15 2.52 -5.30 -45.57
C VAL A 15 2.34 -5.78 -44.12
N LEU A 16 3.38 -6.39 -43.56
CA LEU A 16 3.51 -6.61 -42.11
C LEU A 16 4.03 -5.32 -41.48
N LEU A 17 3.13 -4.34 -41.34
CA LEU A 17 3.41 -3.11 -40.59
C LEU A 17 3.28 -3.40 -39.09
N GLN A 18 4.41 -3.90 -38.56
CA GLN A 18 4.99 -3.58 -37.26
C GLN A 18 4.03 -3.61 -36.05
N VAL A 19 3.97 -4.77 -35.38
CA VAL A 19 3.62 -4.83 -33.96
C VAL A 19 4.70 -4.06 -33.22
N SER A 20 4.44 -2.80 -32.90
CA SER A 20 5.28 -2.05 -31.98
C SER A 20 5.11 -2.66 -30.60
N CYS A 21 6.05 -3.53 -30.19
CA CYS A 21 6.30 -3.81 -28.79
C CYS A 21 6.86 -2.53 -28.15
N ALA A 22 5.99 -1.55 -27.89
CA ALA A 22 6.27 -0.60 -26.85
C ALA A 22 6.15 -1.37 -25.54
N ALA A 23 7.26 -2.01 -25.12
CA ALA A 23 7.50 -2.28 -23.72
C ALA A 23 7.69 -0.93 -23.02
N GLY A 24 6.62 -0.13 -22.98
CA GLY A 24 6.48 0.87 -21.96
C GLY A 24 6.58 0.09 -20.66
N ARG A 25 7.59 0.37 -19.87
CA ARG A 25 7.50 0.13 -18.43
C ARG A 25 6.30 0.94 -17.98
N HIS A 26 5.12 0.32 -17.99
CA HIS A 26 4.12 0.67 -17.02
C HIS A 26 4.85 0.55 -15.70
N VAL A 27 5.18 1.69 -15.09
CA VAL A 27 5.15 1.75 -13.64
C VAL A 27 3.73 1.33 -13.33
N GLN A 28 3.55 0.06 -13.05
CA GLN A 28 2.36 -0.43 -12.41
C GLN A 28 2.35 0.35 -11.10
N VAL A 29 1.59 1.43 -11.06
CA VAL A 29 1.07 1.95 -9.80
C VAL A 29 0.39 0.71 -9.23
N LYS A 30 1.09 0.07 -8.28
CA LYS A 30 0.61 -1.14 -7.62
C LYS A 30 -0.79 -0.78 -7.15
N ASP A 31 -1.77 -1.53 -7.61
CA ASP A 31 -3.18 -1.23 -7.40
C ASP A 31 -3.37 -0.95 -5.90
N SER A 32 -3.72 0.29 -5.56
CA SER A 32 -3.95 0.71 -4.18
C SER A 32 -5.05 -0.10 -3.49
N GLY A 33 -5.81 -0.91 -4.25
CA GLY A 33 -6.78 -1.89 -3.76
C GLY A 33 -6.24 -3.29 -3.44
N GLU A 34 -4.96 -3.59 -3.68
CA GLU A 34 -4.41 -4.92 -3.36
C GLU A 34 -4.35 -5.14 -1.84
N ARG A 35 -4.88 -6.28 -1.40
CA ARG A 35 -4.84 -6.66 0.01
C ARG A 35 -3.40 -6.87 0.46
N VAL A 36 -3.12 -6.38 1.66
CA VAL A 36 -1.82 -6.55 2.30
C VAL A 36 -1.88 -7.75 3.24
N HIS A 37 -0.94 -8.66 3.07
CA HIS A 37 -0.80 -9.86 3.87
C HIS A 37 0.62 -9.95 4.43
N ASP A 38 0.73 -10.18 5.74
CA ASP A 38 1.96 -10.33 6.51
C ASP A 38 3.09 -9.33 6.15
N ALA A 39 2.71 -8.08 5.88
CA ALA A 39 3.67 -7.05 5.51
C ALA A 39 4.55 -6.68 6.72
N PRO A 40 5.89 -6.72 6.59
CA PRO A 40 6.79 -6.23 7.63
C PRO A 40 6.60 -4.72 7.83
N ALA A 41 6.59 -4.29 9.09
CA ALA A 41 6.56 -2.88 9.46
C ALA A 41 7.35 -2.61 10.75
N VAL A 42 7.68 -1.35 10.97
CA VAL A 42 8.12 -0.81 12.25
C VAL A 42 6.95 -0.08 12.87
N MET A 43 6.56 -0.48 14.07
CA MET A 43 5.48 0.15 14.82
C MET A 43 6.06 1.26 15.72
N SER A 44 5.51 2.46 15.62
CA SER A 44 5.85 3.62 16.46
C SER A 44 4.65 4.07 17.30
N LEU A 45 4.88 4.97 18.26
CA LEU A 45 3.82 5.62 19.03
C LEU A 45 3.42 6.93 18.35
N THR A 46 2.12 7.17 18.21
CA THR A 46 1.57 8.46 17.76
C THR A 46 0.45 8.95 18.66
N ASP A 47 0.22 10.27 18.63
CA ASP A 47 -0.85 10.96 19.34
C ASP A 47 -2.00 11.31 18.36
N PHE A 48 -3.13 10.61 18.48
CA PHE A 48 -4.33 10.87 17.68
C PHE A 48 -5.23 11.96 18.29
N HIS A 49 -4.88 12.50 19.46
CA HIS A 49 -5.64 13.59 20.07
C HIS A 49 -5.33 14.94 19.41
N SER A 50 -4.14 15.08 18.82
CA SER A 50 -3.57 16.37 18.41
C SER A 50 -3.89 16.82 16.98
N GLY A 51 -5.09 16.54 16.46
CA GLY A 51 -5.49 17.03 15.15
C GLY A 51 -6.62 16.23 14.50
N PRO A 52 -7.16 16.71 13.36
CA PRO A 52 -8.14 15.98 12.58
C PRO A 52 -7.48 14.86 11.78
N ALA A 53 -7.95 13.63 11.96
CA ALA A 53 -7.46 12.47 11.23
C ALA A 53 -7.92 12.46 9.76
N ALA A 54 -7.10 11.99 8.81
CA ALA A 54 -7.44 12.02 7.38
C ALA A 54 -8.74 11.28 7.02
N CYS A 55 -9.12 10.22 7.76
CA CYS A 55 -10.30 9.44 7.42
C CYS A 55 -11.64 10.14 7.71
N ASP A 56 -11.72 10.94 8.77
CA ASP A 56 -13.00 11.49 9.24
C ASP A 56 -12.95 12.95 9.73
N GLY A 57 -11.77 13.57 9.68
CA GLY A 57 -11.55 14.96 10.06
C GLY A 57 -11.69 15.22 11.56
N LYS A 58 -11.56 14.20 12.42
CA LYS A 58 -11.73 14.32 13.88
C LYS A 58 -10.46 13.93 14.62
N SER A 59 -10.29 14.49 15.81
CA SER A 59 -9.34 13.94 16.77
C SER A 59 -9.95 12.73 17.49
N HIS A 60 -9.09 11.81 17.89
CA HIS A 60 -9.49 10.57 18.54
C HIS A 60 -8.76 10.39 19.87
N SER A 61 -9.33 9.60 20.78
CA SER A 61 -8.65 9.25 22.03
C SER A 61 -7.56 8.21 21.77
N ASN A 62 -6.39 8.39 22.39
CA ASN A 62 -5.32 7.38 22.38
C ASN A 62 -5.64 6.12 23.20
N ASP A 63 -6.79 6.11 23.89
CA ASP A 63 -7.33 4.91 24.55
C ASP A 63 -8.04 3.95 23.57
N LEU A 64 -8.29 4.39 22.32
CA LEU A 64 -8.83 3.57 21.25
C LEU A 64 -7.69 2.85 20.51
N LEU A 65 -7.96 1.64 19.99
CA LEU A 65 -6.99 0.87 19.21
C LEU A 65 -6.91 1.42 17.78
N LEU A 66 -6.06 2.43 17.59
CA LEU A 66 -5.95 3.17 16.33
C LEU A 66 -4.57 3.03 15.68
N ALA A 67 -4.57 3.11 14.35
CA ALA A 67 -3.39 3.07 13.49
C ALA A 67 -3.42 4.17 12.42
N SER A 68 -2.23 4.66 12.09
CA SER A 68 -1.91 5.46 10.91
C SER A 68 -1.07 4.60 9.97
N LEU A 69 -1.31 4.72 8.66
CA LEU A 69 -0.60 3.98 7.62
C LEU A 69 0.15 4.94 6.70
N THR A 70 1.31 4.50 6.18
CA THR A 70 2.01 5.24 5.13
C THR A 70 1.12 5.45 3.92
N SER A 71 1.32 6.51 3.12
CA SER A 71 0.48 6.78 1.93
C SER A 71 0.29 5.57 1.00
N ALA A 72 1.35 4.77 0.81
CA ALA A 72 1.30 3.55 0.01
C ALA A 72 0.33 2.50 0.58
N TRP A 73 0.29 2.35 1.90
CA TRP A 73 -0.60 1.43 2.60
C TRP A 73 -1.95 2.04 2.91
N TYR A 74 -2.05 3.34 3.16
CA TYR A 74 -3.30 4.05 3.32
C TYR A 74 -4.15 3.97 2.04
N GLY A 75 -3.49 4.00 0.87
CA GLY A 75 -4.09 3.74 -0.43
C GLY A 75 -5.14 4.78 -0.80
N GLY A 76 -4.91 6.05 -0.47
CA GLY A 76 -5.89 7.12 -0.69
C GLY A 76 -7.17 6.94 0.13
N GLY A 77 -7.08 6.29 1.29
CA GLY A 77 -8.19 6.11 2.22
C GLY A 77 -9.01 4.83 2.00
N ILE A 78 -8.59 3.93 1.11
CA ILE A 78 -9.30 2.64 0.92
C ILE A 78 -9.31 1.77 2.18
N ARG A 79 -8.43 2.03 3.15
CA ARG A 79 -8.39 1.38 4.47
C ARG A 79 -9.06 2.16 5.59
N CYS A 80 -9.60 3.35 5.33
CA CYS A 80 -10.26 4.15 6.37
C CYS A 80 -11.38 3.41 7.08
N GLY A 81 -11.35 3.45 8.41
CA GLY A 81 -12.33 2.79 9.27
C GLY A 81 -12.28 1.26 9.24
N LYS A 82 -11.35 0.67 8.48
CA LYS A 82 -11.13 -0.79 8.47
C LYS A 82 -10.15 -1.18 9.57
N MET A 83 -10.34 -2.40 10.05
CA MET A 83 -9.43 -3.02 11.00
C MET A 83 -8.28 -3.68 10.25
N ILE A 84 -7.07 -3.53 10.79
CA ILE A 84 -5.89 -4.29 10.39
C ILE A 84 -5.42 -5.15 11.56
N ARG A 85 -4.82 -6.30 11.26
CA ARG A 85 -4.18 -7.15 12.26
C ARG A 85 -2.70 -6.79 12.36
N ILE A 86 -2.21 -6.49 13.55
CA ILE A 86 -0.80 -6.23 13.85
C ILE A 86 -0.27 -7.37 14.71
N VAL A 87 0.89 -7.93 14.37
CA VAL A 87 1.49 -9.09 15.01
C VAL A 87 2.93 -8.80 15.40
N THR A 88 3.25 -8.99 16.67
CA THR A 88 4.63 -8.90 17.16
C THR A 88 5.46 -10.08 16.69
N THR A 89 6.79 -9.95 16.71
CA THR A 89 7.73 -11.07 16.45
C THR A 89 7.55 -12.26 17.40
N ARG A 90 6.89 -12.06 18.56
CA ARG A 90 6.54 -13.11 19.52
C ARG A 90 5.18 -13.76 19.26
N GLY A 91 4.47 -13.36 18.21
CA GLY A 91 3.17 -13.92 17.82
C GLY A 91 1.96 -13.35 18.57
N VAL A 92 2.15 -12.38 19.48
CA VAL A 92 1.04 -11.63 20.09
C VAL A 92 0.46 -10.70 19.04
N ALA A 93 -0.87 -10.67 18.91
CA ALA A 93 -1.57 -9.89 17.91
C ALA A 93 -2.65 -8.99 18.52
N VAL A 94 -2.94 -7.88 17.83
CA VAL A 94 -4.03 -6.96 18.13
C VAL A 94 -4.64 -6.46 16.82
N GLU A 95 -5.91 -6.09 16.85
CA GLU A 95 -6.55 -5.41 15.73
C GLU A 95 -6.65 -3.92 16.04
N ALA A 96 -6.34 -3.08 15.05
CA ALA A 96 -6.41 -1.62 15.17
C ALA A 96 -7.17 -1.03 13.98
N MET A 97 -7.95 0.03 14.22
CA MET A 97 -8.69 0.75 13.19
C MET A 97 -7.78 1.79 12.52
N VAL A 98 -7.77 1.81 11.20
CA VAL A 98 -7.05 2.83 10.43
C VAL A 98 -7.86 4.13 10.41
N VAL A 99 -7.24 5.22 10.87
CA VAL A 99 -7.88 6.55 10.94
C VAL A 99 -7.09 7.66 10.24
N GLU A 100 -5.81 7.43 9.97
CA GLU A 100 -4.88 8.47 9.53
C GLU A 100 -3.95 7.97 8.43
N GLU A 101 -3.52 8.90 7.59
CA GLU A 101 -2.42 8.77 6.66
C GLU A 101 -1.16 9.40 7.26
N CYS A 102 -0.03 8.72 7.19
CA CYS A 102 1.25 9.32 7.52
C CYS A 102 2.14 9.40 6.29
N ASP A 103 2.36 10.61 5.78
CA ASP A 103 3.25 10.82 4.64
C ASP A 103 4.73 10.77 5.09
N ILE A 104 5.56 10.10 4.30
CA ILE A 104 7.01 10.04 4.53
C ILE A 104 7.64 11.44 4.49
N GLU A 105 7.11 12.32 3.64
CA GLU A 105 7.55 13.72 3.54
C GLU A 105 7.15 14.54 4.78
N GLN A 106 6.24 14.01 5.60
CA GLN A 106 5.79 14.60 6.86
C GLN A 106 6.44 13.95 8.09
N GLY A 107 7.39 13.03 7.89
CA GLY A 107 8.26 12.51 8.94
C GLY A 107 8.06 11.04 9.29
N CYS A 108 7.17 10.31 8.62
CA CYS A 108 7.07 8.85 8.80
C CYS A 108 8.15 8.08 8.04
N GLY A 109 8.53 6.92 8.57
CA GLY A 109 9.38 5.96 7.87
C GLY A 109 8.67 5.28 6.70
N GLU A 110 9.44 4.76 5.74
CA GLU A 110 8.90 4.08 4.55
C GLU A 110 8.03 2.85 4.87
N HIS A 111 8.36 2.14 5.96
CA HIS A 111 7.70 0.91 6.39
C HIS A 111 7.16 1.05 7.81
N GLU A 112 6.54 2.19 8.12
CA GLU A 112 6.04 2.51 9.45
C GLU A 112 4.52 2.28 9.60
N ILE A 113 4.09 1.78 10.75
CA ILE A 113 2.71 1.92 11.24
C ILE A 113 2.76 2.65 12.57
N SER A 114 2.26 3.87 12.60
CA SER A 114 2.18 4.64 13.84
C SER A 114 0.88 4.30 14.57
N THR A 115 0.97 3.96 15.85
CA THR A 115 -0.18 3.43 16.63
C THR A 115 -0.37 4.14 17.94
N SER A 116 -1.60 4.05 18.45
CA SER A 116 -2.01 4.64 19.73
C SER A 116 -1.40 3.90 20.92
N ALA A 117 -1.28 4.57 22.07
CA ALA A 117 -0.82 3.94 23.31
C ALA A 117 -1.64 2.69 23.71
N ALA A 118 -2.94 2.64 23.37
CA ALA A 118 -3.78 1.48 23.61
C ALA A 118 -3.32 0.22 22.85
N VAL A 119 -2.80 0.36 21.62
CA VAL A 119 -2.26 -0.76 20.82
C VAL A 119 -1.03 -1.37 21.50
N TRP A 120 -0.09 -0.52 21.92
CA TRP A 120 1.10 -0.93 22.67
C TRP A 120 0.74 -1.67 23.96
N LYS A 121 -0.21 -1.14 24.72
CA LYS A 121 -0.74 -1.77 25.94
C LYS A 121 -1.38 -3.13 25.66
N ALA A 122 -2.18 -3.24 24.59
CA ALA A 122 -2.82 -4.50 24.20
C ALA A 122 -1.82 -5.58 23.78
N LEU A 123 -0.70 -5.17 23.16
CA LEU A 123 0.41 -6.06 22.82
C LEU A 123 1.31 -6.41 24.03
N GLY A 124 1.12 -5.77 25.17
CA GLY A 124 1.95 -5.94 26.35
C GLY A 124 3.39 -5.48 26.12
N VAL A 125 3.55 -4.38 25.37
CA VAL A 125 4.86 -3.78 25.04
C VAL A 125 4.93 -2.38 25.62
N ASP A 126 6.06 -2.06 26.25
CA ASP A 126 6.34 -0.73 26.78
C ASP A 126 6.64 0.26 25.64
N VAL A 127 6.02 1.44 25.66
CA VAL A 127 6.22 2.48 24.63
C VAL A 127 7.63 3.09 24.66
N GLY A 128 8.36 2.96 25.77
CA GLY A 128 9.69 3.53 25.95
C GLY A 128 10.78 2.88 25.11
N ILE A 129 10.49 1.76 24.44
CA ILE A 129 11.42 1.15 23.46
C ILE A 129 11.48 1.95 22.14
N GLY A 130 10.51 2.86 21.91
CA GLY A 130 10.44 3.74 20.74
C GLY A 130 9.85 3.06 19.50
N GLU A 131 10.44 1.95 19.08
CA GLU A 131 10.09 1.24 17.85
C GLU A 131 9.97 -0.27 18.09
N LEU A 132 9.00 -0.90 17.43
CA LEU A 132 8.76 -2.34 17.52
C LEU A 132 8.60 -2.97 16.14
N PRO A 133 9.47 -3.92 15.73
CA PRO A 133 9.25 -4.71 14.53
C PRO A 133 7.97 -5.55 14.65
N VAL A 134 7.10 -5.46 13.65
CA VAL A 134 5.83 -6.18 13.55
C VAL A 134 5.59 -6.68 12.13
N THR A 135 4.59 -7.54 11.96
CA THR A 135 3.91 -7.72 10.68
C THR A 135 2.49 -7.21 10.78
N TRP A 136 1.89 -6.84 9.66
CA TRP A 136 0.48 -6.48 9.62
C TRP A 136 -0.24 -7.02 8.40
N SER A 137 -1.57 -7.08 8.48
CA SER A 137 -2.42 -7.53 7.37
C SER A 137 -3.76 -6.82 7.38
N ASP A 138 -4.36 -6.67 6.20
CA ASP A 138 -5.80 -6.43 6.09
C ASP A 138 -6.56 -7.61 6.69
N LEU A 139 -7.69 -7.33 7.33
CA LEU A 139 -8.65 -8.35 7.73
C LEU A 139 -9.58 -8.74 6.57
N ASP A 140 -10.07 -9.97 6.59
CA ASP A 140 -11.06 -10.51 5.64
C ASP A 140 -12.47 -9.93 5.87
#